data_AF-A0A945ZTD8-F1
#
_entry.id   AF-A0A945ZTD8-F1
#
_cell.length_a   1.000
_cell.length_b   1.000
_cell.length_c   1.000
_cell.angle_alpha   90.00
_cell.angle_beta   90.00
_cell.angle_gamma   90.00
#
_symmetry.space_group_name_H-M   'P 1'
#
loop_
_entity.id
_entity.type
_entity.pdbx_description
1 polymer ?
#
loop_
_entity_poly.entity_id
_entity_poly.type
_entity_poly.pdbx_seq_one_letter_code
_entity_poly.pdbx_strand_id
1 'polypeptide(L)'
;MDPIKNMSKGLWDGILHINKKHPIFKGLPVNIPLIDLYENVGPTVSFRGLKGNNIVQTIAFDRIPNGNIMKRNYIGSGDVWIGSDLSIIKHNQGKMLLSTLKVFENLGKDPVADKILFNMISYFQ
;
A
#
# COMPACT_ATOMS: atom_id res chain seq x y z
N MET A 1 41.42 -16.77 15.18
CA MET A 1 40.86 -16.22 13.93
C MET A 1 39.78 -15.25 14.36
N ASP A 2 39.93 -13.96 14.06
CA ASP A 2 38.94 -12.97 14.47
C ASP A 2 37.66 -13.15 13.64
N PRO A 3 36.46 -13.02 14.25
CA PRO A 3 35.21 -13.17 13.51
C PRO A 3 35.09 -12.09 12.43
N ILE A 4 34.79 -12.51 11.21
CA ILE A 4 34.53 -11.61 10.08
C ILE A 4 33.15 -10.97 10.29
N LYS A 5 33.12 -9.64 10.36
CA LYS A 5 31.89 -8.85 10.47
C LYS A 5 31.24 -8.71 9.10
N ASN A 6 30.15 -9.45 8.87
CA ASN A 6 29.27 -9.24 7.72
C ASN A 6 28.07 -8.38 8.13
N MET A 7 27.69 -7.41 7.30
CA MET A 7 26.40 -6.72 7.45
C MET A 7 25.27 -7.66 7.01
N SER A 8 24.60 -8.30 7.96
CA SER A 8 23.31 -8.95 7.72
C SER A 8 22.18 -7.92 7.82
N LYS A 9 22.09 -6.98 6.89
CA LYS A 9 20.85 -6.21 6.72
C LYS A 9 19.83 -7.11 6.03
N GLY A 10 19.21 -8.00 6.81
CA GLY A 10 18.05 -8.75 6.34
C GLY A 10 16.86 -7.80 6.20
N LEU A 11 16.26 -7.77 5.01
CA LEU A 11 14.81 -7.77 4.72
C LEU A 11 14.61 -7.41 3.22
N TRP A 12 15.10 -8.27 2.32
CA TRP A 12 14.74 -8.20 0.89
C TRP A 12 13.41 -8.93 0.72
N ASP A 13 12.31 -8.27 1.08
CA ASP A 13 10.98 -8.67 0.65
C ASP A 13 10.27 -7.43 0.14
N GLY A 14 10.12 -7.35 -1.18
CA GLY A 14 9.46 -6.23 -1.83
C GLY A 14 7.96 -6.37 -1.67
N ILE A 15 7.39 -5.75 -0.63
CA ILE A 15 5.94 -5.52 -0.59
C ILE A 15 5.61 -4.52 -1.68
N LEU A 16 4.89 -4.97 -2.71
CA LEU A 16 4.55 -4.13 -3.85
C LEU A 16 3.14 -3.59 -3.68
N HIS A 17 3.04 -2.27 -3.55
CA HIS A 17 1.78 -1.54 -3.60
C HIS A 17 1.59 -0.98 -5.00
N ILE A 18 0.54 -1.38 -5.70
CA ILE A 18 0.34 -1.09 -7.12
C ILE A 18 -0.99 -0.39 -7.30
N ASN A 19 -0.96 0.76 -7.98
CA ASN A 19 -2.17 1.47 -8.36
C ASN A 19 -2.76 0.90 -9.66
N LYS A 20 -4.06 1.08 -9.87
CA LYS A 20 -4.71 0.81 -11.17
C LYS A 20 -5.11 2.10 -11.86
N LYS A 21 -5.31 2.04 -13.17
CA LYS A 21 -5.94 3.13 -13.93
C LYS A 21 -7.30 3.51 -13.31
N HIS A 22 -7.38 4.70 -12.71
CA HIS A 22 -8.56 5.19 -12.02
C HIS A 22 -8.57 6.74 -12.00
N PRO A 23 -9.75 7.42 -12.01
CA PRO A 23 -9.82 8.88 -11.94
C PRO A 23 -9.08 9.52 -10.75
N ILE A 24 -8.98 8.81 -9.62
CA ILE A 24 -8.20 9.24 -8.44
C ILE A 24 -6.70 9.47 -8.79
N PHE A 25 -6.18 8.77 -9.78
CA PHE A 25 -4.80 8.93 -10.27
C PHE A 25 -4.73 9.75 -11.57
N LYS A 26 -5.74 10.57 -11.89
CA LYS A 26 -5.74 11.40 -13.10
C LYS A 26 -4.51 12.31 -13.13
N GLY A 27 -3.78 12.25 -14.25
CA GLY A 27 -2.56 13.04 -14.46
C GLY A 27 -1.38 12.59 -13.60
N LEU A 28 -1.40 11.35 -13.09
CA LEU A 28 -0.30 10.67 -12.43
C LEU A 28 -0.07 9.30 -13.11
N PRO A 29 1.10 8.68 -12.99
CA PRO A 29 1.38 7.35 -13.54
C PRO A 29 0.43 6.27 -12.99
N VAL A 30 0.03 5.29 -13.80
CA VAL A 30 -0.91 4.23 -13.38
C VAL A 30 -0.41 2.86 -13.79
N ASN A 31 -0.88 1.81 -13.10
CA ASN A 31 -0.43 0.43 -13.27
C ASN A 31 1.06 0.27 -12.95
N ILE A 32 1.54 1.05 -11.98
CA ILE A 32 2.93 1.00 -11.51
C ILE A 32 2.97 0.82 -9.99
N PRO A 33 4.09 0.33 -9.44
CA PRO A 33 4.33 0.38 -8.01
C PRO A 33 4.32 1.82 -7.50
N LEU A 34 3.79 2.03 -6.29
CA LEU A 34 3.80 3.30 -5.57
C LEU A 34 5.18 3.56 -4.95
N ILE A 35 6.20 3.56 -5.81
CA ILE A 35 7.59 3.91 -5.52
C ILE A 35 7.94 5.26 -6.18
N ASP A 36 9.19 5.71 -6.03
CA ASP A 36 9.73 6.92 -6.65
C ASP A 36 8.82 8.15 -6.45
N LEU A 37 8.10 8.57 -7.49
CA LEU A 37 7.15 9.68 -7.45
C LEU A 37 6.12 9.56 -6.31
N TYR A 38 5.77 8.33 -5.92
CA TYR A 38 4.78 8.05 -4.89
C TYR A 38 5.36 7.79 -3.51
N GLU A 39 6.68 7.83 -3.31
CA GLU A 39 7.37 7.35 -2.10
C GLU A 39 6.76 7.91 -0.80
N ASN A 40 6.43 9.20 -0.76
CA ASN A 40 5.87 9.82 0.44
C ASN A 40 4.42 9.40 0.70
N VAL A 41 3.65 9.12 -0.35
CA VAL A 41 2.20 8.81 -0.31
C VAL A 41 1.93 7.31 -0.24
N GLY A 42 2.87 6.49 -0.70
CA GLY A 42 2.79 5.03 -0.70
C GLY A 42 2.48 4.50 0.71
N PRO A 43 1.59 3.51 0.83
CA PRO A 43 1.15 3.00 2.13
C PRO A 43 2.27 2.18 2.81
N THR A 44 2.16 2.00 4.13
CA THR A 44 3.04 1.10 4.90
C THR A 44 2.29 -0.07 5.54
N VAL A 45 0.97 -0.09 5.39
CA VAL A 45 0.05 -1.12 5.90
C VAL A 45 -1.10 -1.29 4.93
N SER A 46 -1.76 -2.45 4.96
CA SER A 46 -2.78 -2.81 3.97
C SER A 46 -3.93 -3.57 4.64
N PHE A 47 -5.14 -3.37 4.15
CA PHE A 47 -6.30 -4.16 4.58
C PHE A 47 -6.26 -5.55 3.94
N ARG A 48 -6.21 -6.61 4.74
CA ARG A 48 -6.41 -7.99 4.26
C ARG A 48 -7.89 -8.36 4.26
N GLY A 49 -8.32 -9.11 3.25
CA GLY A 49 -9.69 -9.65 3.16
C GLY A 49 -10.79 -8.61 2.93
N LEU A 50 -10.43 -7.35 2.66
CA LEU A 50 -11.41 -6.29 2.37
C LEU A 50 -12.11 -6.59 1.04
N LYS A 51 -13.44 -6.72 1.08
CA LYS A 51 -14.27 -6.93 -0.12
C LYS A 51 -14.75 -5.58 -0.66
N GLY A 52 -14.15 -5.13 -1.75
CA GLY A 52 -14.47 -3.85 -2.36
C GLY A 52 -13.94 -3.71 -3.78
N ASN A 53 -14.16 -2.53 -4.37
CA ASN A 53 -13.49 -2.14 -5.59
C ASN A 53 -12.10 -1.63 -5.25
N ASN A 54 -11.10 -2.52 -5.24
CA ASN A 54 -9.72 -2.18 -4.91
C ASN A 54 -9.09 -1.33 -6.02
N ILE A 55 -8.60 -0.15 -5.66
CA ILE A 55 -7.96 0.84 -6.56
C ILE A 55 -6.43 0.78 -6.42
N VAL A 56 -5.95 0.60 -5.20
CA VAL A 56 -4.55 0.29 -4.91
C VAL A 56 -4.50 -1.04 -4.17
N GLN A 57 -3.65 -1.93 -4.62
CA GLN A 57 -3.51 -3.27 -4.06
C GLN A 57 -2.08 -3.56 -3.67
N THR A 58 -1.93 -4.36 -2.62
CA THR A 58 -0.66 -4.91 -2.18
C THR A 58 -0.54 -6.35 -2.61
N ILE A 59 0.65 -6.75 -3.06
CA ILE A 59 1.03 -8.14 -3.22
C ILE A 59 2.24 -8.38 -2.33
N ALA A 60 2.17 -9.40 -1.47
CA ALA A 60 3.24 -9.74 -0.54
C ALA A 60 3.15 -11.21 -0.13
N PHE A 61 4.18 -11.67 0.58
CA PHE A 61 4.28 -13.04 1.09
C PHE A 61 4.03 -13.08 2.60
N ASP A 62 3.54 -14.22 3.11
CA ASP A 62 3.38 -14.41 4.54
C ASP A 62 4.75 -14.65 5.20
N ARG A 63 5.26 -13.61 5.85
CA ARG A 63 6.44 -13.66 6.73
C ARG A 63 6.05 -13.59 8.20
N ILE A 64 4.81 -13.22 8.47
CA ILE A 64 4.29 -12.89 9.78
C ILE A 64 3.02 -13.73 9.97
N PRO A 65 3.18 -15.00 10.39
CA PRO A 65 2.07 -15.90 10.63
C PRO A 65 0.97 -15.23 11.46
N ASN A 66 -0.25 -15.25 10.92
CA ASN A 66 -1.44 -14.63 11.53
C ASN A 66 -1.30 -13.12 11.81
N GLY A 67 -0.39 -12.41 11.14
CA GLY A 67 -0.14 -10.98 11.36
C GLY A 67 0.54 -10.64 12.69
N ASN A 68 0.99 -11.64 13.46
CA ASN A 68 1.71 -11.40 14.71
C ASN A 68 3.21 -11.20 14.49
N ILE A 69 3.68 -9.95 14.59
CA ILE A 69 5.09 -9.57 14.37
C ILE A 69 6.10 -10.32 15.25
N MET A 70 5.65 -10.87 16.39
CA MET A 70 6.48 -11.66 17.29
C MET A 70 6.68 -13.10 16.80
N LYS A 71 5.90 -13.55 15.80
CA LYS A 71 5.93 -14.91 15.25
C LYS A 71 6.60 -15.00 13.88
N ARG A 72 7.45 -14.04 13.50
CA ARG A 72 8.15 -14.01 12.20
C ARG A 72 8.70 -15.38 11.80
N ASN A 73 8.41 -15.82 10.58
CA ASN A 73 8.93 -17.08 10.10
C ASN A 73 10.43 -16.96 9.76
N TYR A 74 11.21 -17.97 10.15
CA TYR A 74 12.64 -18.08 9.81
C TYR A 74 12.86 -19.00 8.60
N ILE A 75 11.79 -19.60 8.08
CA ILE A 75 11.79 -20.67 7.08
C ILE A 75 11.73 -20.11 5.64
N GLY A 76 11.61 -18.80 5.47
CA GLY A 76 11.48 -18.13 4.16
C GLY A 76 10.10 -17.52 3.94
N SER A 77 9.78 -17.11 2.71
CA SER A 77 8.46 -16.59 2.34
C SER A 77 7.39 -17.68 2.39
N GLY A 78 6.31 -17.45 3.13
CA GLY A 78 5.09 -18.26 3.08
C GLY A 78 4.18 -17.87 1.91
N ASP A 79 2.89 -18.18 2.02
CA ASP A 79 1.92 -17.98 0.95
C ASP A 79 1.81 -16.53 0.47
N VAL A 80 1.52 -16.35 -0.82
CA VAL A 80 1.18 -15.04 -1.40
C VAL A 80 -0.17 -14.60 -0.84
N TRP A 81 -0.24 -13.35 -0.41
CA TRP A 81 -1.48 -12.69 -0.04
C TRP A 81 -1.62 -11.36 -0.78
N ILE A 82 -2.89 -10.96 -0.96
CA ILE A 82 -3.26 -9.69 -1.60
C ILE A 82 -3.97 -8.83 -0.56
N GLY A 83 -3.62 -7.55 -0.53
CA GLY A 83 -4.24 -6.53 0.32
C GLY A 83 -4.81 -5.40 -0.50
N SER A 84 -5.62 -4.56 0.16
CA SER A 84 -6.11 -3.30 -0.39
C SER A 84 -5.52 -2.13 0.39
N ASP A 85 -5.01 -1.14 -0.32
CA ASP A 85 -4.52 0.12 0.25
C ASP A 85 -5.44 1.30 -0.06
N LEU A 86 -6.27 1.18 -1.11
CA LEU A 86 -7.32 2.14 -1.42
C LEU A 86 -8.49 1.41 -2.04
N SER A 87 -9.67 1.48 -1.42
CA SER A 87 -10.84 0.72 -1.83
C SER A 87 -12.14 1.47 -1.66
N ILE A 88 -13.05 1.29 -2.62
CA ILE A 88 -14.44 1.72 -2.48
C ILE A 88 -15.26 0.52 -2.01
N ILE A 89 -15.89 0.63 -0.84
CA ILE A 89 -16.79 -0.37 -0.30
C ILE A 89 -18.22 0.14 -0.25
N LYS A 90 -19.19 -0.78 -0.32
CA LYS A 90 -20.59 -0.47 0.03
C LYS A 90 -20.72 -0.51 1.54
N HIS A 91 -21.34 0.50 2.12
CA HIS A 91 -21.64 0.54 3.54
C HIS A 91 -23.05 1.12 3.73
N ASN A 92 -23.98 0.29 4.20
CA ASN A 92 -25.41 0.58 4.25
C ASN A 92 -25.94 1.07 2.88
N GLN A 93 -26.55 2.25 2.84
CA GLN A 93 -27.08 2.87 1.62
C GLN A 93 -26.01 3.68 0.85
N GLY A 94 -24.79 3.78 1.37
CA GLY A 94 -23.72 4.62 0.82
C GLY A 94 -22.49 3.85 0.35
N LYS A 95 -21.47 4.62 -0.04
CA LYS A 95 -20.13 4.12 -0.36
C LYS A 95 -19.12 4.77 0.58
N MET A 96 -18.11 4.03 0.98
CA MET A 96 -16.96 4.55 1.71
C MET A 96 -15.68 4.32 0.91
N LEU A 97 -14.80 5.32 0.89
CA LEU A 97 -13.44 5.18 0.42
C LEU A 97 -12.54 4.91 1.63
N LEU A 98 -12.02 3.68 1.73
CA LEU A 98 -11.04 3.31 2.75
C LEU A 98 -9.63 3.42 2.17
N SER A 99 -8.72 4.05 2.90
CA SER A 99 -7.35 4.32 2.45
C SER A 99 -6.33 4.06 3.56
N THR A 100 -5.21 3.44 3.21
CA THR A 100 -3.98 3.40 4.02
C THR A 100 -2.85 4.25 3.41
N LEU A 101 -3.13 4.96 2.30
CA LEU A 101 -2.19 5.90 1.70
C LEU A 101 -1.90 7.05 2.66
N LYS A 102 -0.64 7.49 2.69
CA LYS A 102 -0.17 8.62 3.50
C LYS A 102 -0.51 9.98 2.87
N VAL A 103 -1.75 10.15 2.40
CA VAL A 103 -2.17 11.39 1.70
C VAL A 103 -2.26 12.53 2.71
N PHE A 104 -2.93 12.33 3.83
CA PHE A 104 -3.22 13.39 4.81
C PHE A 104 -1.94 13.98 5.43
N GLU A 105 -0.98 13.12 5.75
CA GLU A 105 0.29 13.48 6.39
C GLU A 105 1.18 14.37 5.49
N ASN A 106 0.95 14.29 4.17
CA ASN A 106 1.73 14.94 3.13
C ASN A 106 1.00 16.07 2.40
N LEU A 107 -0.21 16.44 2.83
CA LEU A 107 -0.93 17.59 2.24
C LEU A 107 -0.12 18.89 2.39
N GLY A 108 -0.05 19.66 1.32
CA GLY A 108 0.73 20.90 1.22
C GLY A 108 2.25 20.71 1.27
N LYS A 109 2.75 19.47 1.38
CA LYS A 109 4.18 19.12 1.38
C LYS A 109 4.57 18.35 0.13
N ASP A 110 3.68 17.48 -0.35
CA ASP A 110 3.88 16.69 -1.54
C ASP A 110 2.75 16.96 -2.56
N PRO A 111 3.06 17.49 -3.76
CA PRO A 111 2.06 17.78 -4.77
C PRO A 111 1.32 16.53 -5.27
N VAL A 112 1.89 15.32 -5.12
CA VAL A 112 1.23 14.06 -5.44
C VAL A 112 0.11 13.77 -4.45
N ALA A 113 0.32 14.03 -3.15
CA ALA A 113 -0.72 13.89 -2.14
C ALA A 113 -1.89 14.85 -2.40
N ASP A 114 -1.57 16.13 -2.66
CA ASP A 114 -2.58 17.15 -2.96
C ASP A 114 -3.41 16.77 -4.20
N LYS A 115 -2.74 16.34 -5.27
CA LYS A 115 -3.41 15.94 -6.52
C LYS A 115 -4.30 14.70 -6.33
N ILE A 116 -3.84 13.71 -5.55
CA ILE A 116 -4.66 12.54 -5.23
C ILE A 116 -5.91 12.96 -4.45
N LEU A 117 -5.77 13.82 -3.44
CA LEU A 117 -6.92 14.31 -2.66
C LEU A 117 -7.92 15.07 -3.55
N PHE A 118 -7.45 15.99 -4.39
CA PHE A 118 -8.34 16.73 -5.31
C PHE A 118 -9.07 15.77 -6.26
N ASN A 119 -8.37 14.78 -6.82
CA ASN A 119 -9.00 13.78 -7.68
C ASN A 119 -10.00 12.88 -6.92
N MET A 120 -9.75 12.58 -5.63
CA MET A 120 -10.73 11.88 -4.77
C MET A 120 -12.00 12.69 -4.62
N ILE A 121 -11.87 13.99 -4.28
CA ILE A 121 -13.03 14.89 -4.13
C ILE A 121 -13.80 14.97 -5.45
N SER A 122 -13.11 15.23 -6.57
CA SER A 122 -13.74 15.33 -7.89
C SER A 122 -14.39 14.03 -8.39
N TYR A 123 -13.98 12.86 -7.88
CA TYR A 123 -14.57 11.58 -8.25
C TYR A 123 -15.90 11.30 -7.54
N PHE A 124 -16.10 11.88 -6.34
CA PHE A 124 -17.31 11.67 -5.53
C PHE A 124 -18.29 12.85 -5.54
N GLN A 125 -17.90 13.98 -6.11
CA GLN A 125 -18.82 15.06 -6.51
C GLN A 125 -19.66 14.62 -7.71
#